data_AF-A0A5D3Y9D5-F1
#
_entry.id   AF-A0A5D3Y9D5-F1
#
_cell.length_a   1.000
_cell.length_b   1.000
_cell.length_c   1.000
_cell.angle_alpha   90.00
_cell.angle_beta   90.00
_cell.angle_gamma   90.00
#
_symmetry.space_group_name_H-M   'P 1'
#
loop_
_entity.id
_entity.type
_entity.pdbx_description
1 polymer ?
#
loop_
_entity_poly.entity_id
_entity_poly.type
_entity_poly.pdbx_seq_one_letter_code
_entity_poly.pdbx_strand_id
1 'polypeptide(L)'
;MLGIPTVADNIAQTAVKRMLEPVLDPLFHCNSYGYRPACSALDAIAIVRRRSWEYDWVIEFDINELFNNIEHDLLMRALRKTADIMGAACCVLDGG
;
A
#
# COMPACT_ATOMS: atom_id res chain seq x y z
N MET A 1 -0.06 -10.25 19.81
CA MET A 1 1.37 -10.53 20.04
C MET A 1 2.08 -10.33 18.71
N LEU A 2 2.93 -9.30 18.56
CA LEU A 2 3.70 -9.12 17.33
C LEU A 2 4.80 -10.20 17.32
N GLY A 3 4.72 -11.19 16.42
CA GLY A 3 5.80 -12.16 16.25
C GLY A 3 7.05 -11.42 15.79
N ILE A 4 8.18 -11.59 16.48
CA ILE A 4 9.44 -10.94 16.09
C ILE A 4 10.07 -11.82 15.00
N PRO A 5 10.11 -11.37 13.73
CA PRO A 5 10.78 -12.11 12.65
C PRO A 5 12.29 -12.14 12.87
N THR A 6 12.96 -13.13 12.28
CA THR A 6 14.43 -13.17 12.31
C THR A 6 15.02 -12.03 11.47
N VAL A 7 16.31 -11.74 11.65
CA VAL A 7 17.00 -10.75 10.79
C VAL A 7 16.94 -11.15 9.32
N ALA A 8 17.08 -12.45 9.02
CA ALA A 8 16.98 -12.97 7.65
C ALA A 8 15.59 -12.73 7.05
N ASP A 9 14.53 -12.96 7.83
CA ASP A 9 13.15 -12.69 7.39
C ASP A 9 12.94 -11.21 7.10
N ASN A 10 13.45 -10.32 7.96
CA ASN A 10 13.37 -8.87 7.73
C ASN A 10 14.10 -8.43 6.45
N ILE A 11 15.25 -9.03 6.15
CA ILE A 11 15.99 -8.78 4.91
C ILE A 11 15.15 -9.22 3.71
N ALA A 12 14.59 -10.44 3.76
CA ALA A 12 13.74 -10.95 2.69
C ALA A 12 12.49 -10.08 2.46
N GLN A 13 11.78 -9.71 3.54
CA GLN A 13 10.62 -8.82 3.48
C GLN A 13 10.99 -7.44 2.92
N THR A 14 12.14 -6.88 3.32
CA THR A 14 12.61 -5.59 2.80
C THR A 14 12.96 -5.67 1.31
N ALA A 15 13.58 -6.76 0.86
CA ALA A 15 13.88 -6.97 -0.55
C ALA A 15 12.60 -7.03 -1.39
N VAL A 16 11.60 -7.82 -0.95
CA VAL A 16 10.29 -7.91 -1.61
C VAL A 16 9.59 -6.55 -1.64
N LYS A 17 9.58 -5.83 -0.52
CA LYS A 17 8.99 -4.49 -0.42
C LYS A 17 9.59 -3.54 -1.46
N ARG A 18 10.92 -3.49 -1.59
CA ARG A 18 11.61 -2.62 -2.55
C ARG A 18 11.26 -2.94 -4.01
N MET A 19 10.96 -4.20 -4.33
CA MET A 19 10.54 -4.60 -5.67
C MET A 19 9.07 -4.23 -5.95
N LEU A 20 8.20 -4.36 -4.96
CA LEU A 20 6.76 -4.12 -5.12
C LEU A 20 6.39 -2.63 -5.05
N GLU A 21 7.07 -1.83 -4.22
CA GLU A 21 6.75 -0.41 -3.99
C GLU A 21 6.65 0.41 -5.28
N PRO A 22 7.60 0.37 -6.23
CA PRO A 22 7.54 1.19 -7.45
C PRO A 22 6.35 0.87 -8.35
N VAL A 23 5.86 -0.38 -8.30
CA VAL A 23 4.74 -0.84 -9.12
C VAL A 23 3.41 -0.55 -8.44
N LEU A 24 3.34 -0.73 -7.11
CA LEU A 24 2.12 -0.54 -6.33
C LEU A 24 1.84 0.93 -6.04
N ASP A 25 2.87 1.73 -5.76
CA ASP A 25 2.67 3.12 -5.31
C ASP A 25 1.81 3.96 -6.27
N PRO A 26 2.04 3.91 -7.59
CA PRO A 26 1.24 4.65 -8.57
C PRO A 26 -0.22 4.16 -8.69
N LEU A 27 -0.51 2.94 -8.24
CA LEU A 27 -1.85 2.34 -8.31
C LEU A 27 -2.73 2.75 -7.12
N PHE A 28 -2.15 3.29 -6.05
CA PHE A 28 -2.92 3.75 -4.90
C PHE A 28 -3.77 4.97 -5.24
N HIS A 29 -4.92 5.06 -4.58
CA HIS A 29 -5.79 6.22 -4.69
C HIS A 29 -5.08 7.50 -4.25
N CYS A 30 -5.34 8.63 -4.90
CA CYS A 30 -4.69 9.92 -4.61
C CYS A 30 -4.89 10.42 -3.18
N ASN A 31 -5.96 9.98 -2.50
CA ASN A 31 -6.23 10.26 -1.09
C ASN A 31 -5.72 9.17 -0.13
N SER A 32 -4.85 8.26 -0.58
CA SER A 32 -4.20 7.26 0.28
C SER A 32 -2.82 7.77 0.70
N TYR A 33 -2.59 7.91 2.00
CA TYR A 33 -1.37 8.50 2.56
C TYR A 33 -0.57 7.55 3.46
N GLY A 34 -1.21 6.51 4.01
CA GLY A 34 -0.58 5.58 4.95
C GLY A 34 0.39 4.63 4.27
N TYR A 35 1.53 4.34 4.91
CA TYR A 35 2.55 3.38 4.46
C TYR A 35 3.12 3.62 3.05
N ARG A 36 2.99 4.84 2.50
CA ARG A 36 3.49 5.19 1.17
C ARG A 36 4.75 6.04 1.23
N PRO A 37 5.72 5.81 0.33
CA PRO A 37 6.85 6.73 0.18
C PRO A 37 6.37 8.12 -0.22
N ALA A 38 7.09 9.15 0.23
CA ALA A 38 6.81 10.56 -0.07
C ALA A 38 5.39 11.07 0.33
N CYS A 39 4.66 10.32 1.16
CA CYS A 39 3.40 10.76 1.77
C CYS A 39 3.57 10.86 3.29
N SER A 40 2.92 11.84 3.90
CA SER A 40 2.93 12.03 5.35
C SER A 40 1.52 12.17 5.93
N ALA A 41 1.40 11.96 7.24
CA ALA A 41 0.15 12.25 7.96
C ALA A 41 -0.25 13.73 7.85
N LEU A 42 0.73 14.64 7.72
CA LEU A 42 0.47 16.06 7.54
C LEU A 42 -0.20 16.36 6.19
N ASP A 43 0.17 15.63 5.13
CA ASP A 43 -0.47 15.77 3.81
C ASP A 43 -1.95 15.38 3.87
N ALA A 44 -2.25 14.29 4.59
CA ALA A 44 -3.63 13.86 4.84
C ALA A 44 -4.42 14.93 5.62
N ILE A 45 -3.84 15.48 6.70
CA ILE A 45 -4.47 16.53 7.51
C ILE A 45 -4.72 17.79 6.69
N ALA A 46 -3.78 18.20 5.82
CA ALA A 46 -3.95 19.37 4.98
C ALA A 46 -5.16 19.25 4.05
N ILE A 47 -5.38 18.06 3.48
CA ILE A 47 -6.53 17.78 2.62
C ILE A 47 -7.83 17.71 3.42
N VAL A 48 -7.83 17.07 4.59
CA VAL A 48 -8.99 17.05 5.50
C VAL A 48 -9.37 18.48 5.89
N ARG A 49 -8.39 19.29 6.33
CA ARG A 49 -8.61 20.69 6.71
C ARG A 49 -9.25 21.50 5.59
N ARG A 50 -8.80 21.32 4.34
CA ARG A 50 -9.42 21.97 3.18
C ARG A 50 -10.88 21.54 3.01
N ARG A 51 -11.16 20.24 3.03
CA ARG A 51 -12.51 19.68 2.83
C ARG A 51 -13.48 20.03 3.96
N SER A 52 -13.00 20.26 5.18
CA SER A 52 -13.83 20.74 6.29
C SER A 52 -14.44 22.14 6.06
N TRP A 53 -13.97 22.89 5.06
CA TRP A 53 -14.63 24.14 4.62
C TRP A 53 -15.68 23.90 3.52
N GLU A 54 -15.70 22.71 2.93
CA GLU A 54 -16.61 22.33 1.85
C GLU A 54 -17.80 21.49 2.38
N TYR A 55 -17.61 20.78 3.50
CA TYR A 55 -18.61 19.90 4.11
C TYR A 55 -18.65 20.06 5.63
N ASP A 56 -19.86 20.12 6.20
CA ASP A 56 -20.10 20.31 7.64
C ASP A 56 -20.12 18.99 8.45
N TRP A 57 -19.95 17.85 7.78
CA TRP A 57 -20.01 16.53 8.40
C TRP A 57 -18.82 15.66 8.00
N VAL A 58 -18.47 14.72 8.89
CA VAL A 58 -17.41 13.74 8.69
C VAL A 58 -17.93 12.36 9.07
N ILE A 59 -17.51 11.34 8.32
CA ILE A 59 -17.72 9.93 8.69
C ILE A 59 -16.36 9.38 9.07
N GLU A 60 -16.22 9.01 10.34
CA GLU A 60 -15.04 8.33 10.86
C GLU A 60 -15.30 6.81 10.81
N PHE A 61 -14.34 6.07 10.25
CA PHE A 61 -14.40 4.62 10.18
C PHE A 61 -13.01 4.04 10.41
N ASP A 62 -12.98 2.89 11.09
CA ASP A 62 -11.78 2.10 11.33
C ASP A 62 -12.10 0.61 11.15
N ILE A 63 -11.09 -0.18 10.76
CA ILE A 63 -11.22 -1.61 10.53
C ILE A 63 -10.63 -2.35 11.73
N ASN A 64 -11.51 -3.02 12.48
CA ASN A 64 -11.10 -3.78 13.66
C ASN A 64 -10.13 -4.91 13.28
N GLU A 65 -8.97 -4.93 13.95
CA GLU A 65 -7.97 -6.00 13.85
C GLU A 65 -7.56 -6.31 12.40
N LEU A 66 -7.46 -5.29 11.55
CA LEU A 66 -7.16 -5.41 10.12
C LEU A 66 -6.09 -6.47 9.83
N PHE A 67 -4.90 -6.37 10.46
CA PHE A 67 -3.77 -7.26 10.21
C PHE A 67 -3.97 -8.72 10.67
N ASN A 68 -4.81 -8.97 11.68
CA ASN A 68 -5.11 -10.32 12.14
C ASN A 68 -6.15 -10.99 11.23
N ASN A 69 -7.04 -10.20 10.62
CA ASN A 69 -8.22 -10.65 9.90
C ASN A 69 -8.13 -10.47 8.38
N ILE A 70 -6.93 -10.26 7.82
CA ILE A 70 -6.76 -10.16 6.36
C ILE A 70 -7.05 -11.53 5.73
N GLU A 71 -8.04 -11.59 4.82
CA GLU A 71 -8.32 -12.79 4.04
C GLU A 71 -7.16 -13.07 3.07
N HIS A 72 -6.41 -14.13 3.34
CA HIS A 72 -5.15 -14.42 2.65
C HIS A 72 -5.36 -14.68 1.16
N ASP A 73 -6.48 -15.29 0.77
CA ASP A 73 -6.79 -15.56 -0.65
C ASP A 73 -7.00 -14.27 -1.45
N LEU A 74 -7.67 -13.27 -0.87
CA LEU A 74 -7.85 -11.97 -1.51
C LEU A 74 -6.52 -11.21 -1.61
N LEU A 75 -5.70 -11.25 -0.56
CA LEU A 75 -4.37 -10.65 -0.57
C LEU A 75 -3.50 -11.26 -1.67
N MET A 76 -3.47 -12.59 -1.78
CA MET A 76 -2.69 -13.30 -2.79
C MET A 76 -3.20 -13.04 -4.21
N ARG A 77 -4.51 -12.89 -4.41
CA ARG A 77 -5.09 -12.48 -5.71
C ARG A 77 -4.63 -11.07 -6.10
N ALA A 78 -4.63 -10.13 -5.16
CA ALA A 78 -4.15 -8.77 -5.40
C ALA A 78 -2.65 -8.77 -5.77
N LEU A 79 -1.83 -9.52 -5.04
CA LEU A 79 -0.39 -9.65 -5.32
C LEU A 79 -0.11 -10.28 -6.69
N ARG A 80 -0.88 -11.32 -7.08
CA ARG A 80 -0.73 -11.95 -8.40
C ARG A 80 -0.99 -10.96 -9.52
N LYS A 81 -2.06 -10.15 -9.40
CA LYS A 81 -2.36 -9.09 -10.36
C LYS A 81 -1.20 -8.09 -10.49
N THR A 82 -0.55 -7.74 -9.38
CA THR A 82 0.64 -6.87 -9.38
C THR A 82 1.84 -7.54 -10.05
N ALA A 83 2.06 -8.84 -9.81
CA ALA A 83 3.12 -9.60 -10.46
C ALA A 83 2.91 -9.69 -11.98
N ASP A 84 1.67 -9.85 -12.43
CA ASP A 84 1.33 -9.85 -13.86
C ASP A 84 1.65 -8.47 -14.51
N ILE A 85 1.37 -7.37 -13.80
CA ILE A 85 1.75 -6.02 -14.23
C ILE A 85 3.27 -5.87 -14.33
N MET A 86 4.00 -6.37 -13.34
CA MET A 86 5.48 -6.34 -13.33
C MET A 86 6.07 -7.18 -14.48
N GLY A 87 5.51 -8.38 -14.73
CA GLY A 87 5.90 -9.24 -15.84
C GLY A 87 5.64 -8.58 -17.20
N ALA A 88 4.48 -7.96 -17.39
CA ALA A 88 4.17 -7.20 -18.58
C ALA A 88 5.10 -5.98 -18.76
N ALA A 89 5.43 -5.27 -17.68
CA ALA A 89 6.38 -4.16 -17.72
C ALA A 89 7.80 -4.63 -18.08
N CYS A 90 8.25 -5.78 -17.56
CA CYS A 90 9.53 -6.39 -17.93
C CYS A 90 9.56 -6.78 -19.42
N CYS A 91 8.49 -7.42 -19.92
CA CYS A 91 8.37 -7.77 -21.34
C CYS A 91 8.37 -6.54 -22.28
N VAL A 92 7.90 -5.38 -21.82
CA VAL A 92 7.93 -4.13 -22.60
C VAL A 92 9.33 -3.48 -22.60
N LEU A 93 10.11 -3.68 -21.54
CA LEU A 93 11.46 -3.11 -21.40
C LEU A 93 12.55 -3.96 -22.04
N ASP A 94 12.32 -5.26 -22.23
CA ASP A 94 13.30 -6.20 -22.81
C ASP A 94 13.28 -6.27 -24.35
N GLY A 95 12.40 -5.52 -25.04
CA GLY A 95 12.46 -5.32 -26.49
C GLY A 95 12.19 -6.57 -27.35
N GLY A 96 11.07 -6.55 -28.08
CA GLY A 96 11.01 -7.17 -29.39
C GLY A 96 11.82 -6.37 -30.41
#